data_AF-A0A0G8EQM1-F1
#
_entry.id   AF-A0A0G8EQM1-F1
#
_cell.length_a   1.000
_cell.length_b   1.000
_cell.length_c   1.000
_cell.angle_alpha   90.00
_cell.angle_beta   90.00
_cell.angle_gamma   90.00
#
_symmetry.space_group_name_H-M   'P 1'
#
loop_
_entity.id
_entity.type
_entity.pdbx_description
1 polymer ?
#
loop_
_entity_poly.entity_id
_entity_poly.type
_entity_poly.pdbx_seq_one_letter_code
_entity_poly.pdbx_strand_id
1 'polypeptide(L)'
;MIGNLKKAALNSLDGKWGVGIGVSALFYFVPTLSASAIAFFMYLIFVLFIGIIGPDALFIYSIGGQPQVDPVALAVLILSYIGLGGVCFLIYSVIQGIFNYGYSVFTLHLGKKEDANVDDVFSGFKKKNVFKSMKLGLLQAIFLFLWSLLLIVPGIIKYFSYSMSYYILVENPDYTASEALRESKRIMKGQKLKLFVLWLSFIGWFLLAAFIGMFTFNLSFIFISPYYNTTVSHFYLDLIKKQDIGEAKISI
;
A
#
# COMPACT_ATOMS: atom_id res chain seq x y z
N MET A 1 -23.30 -1.24 13.46
CA MET A 1 -22.57 -0.49 12.41
C MET A 1 -21.58 -1.38 11.66
N ILE A 2 -20.51 -1.91 12.29
CA ILE A 2 -19.50 -2.76 11.60
C ILE A 2 -20.09 -4.00 10.93
N GLY A 3 -21.00 -4.71 11.61
CA GLY A 3 -21.67 -5.88 11.02
C GLY A 3 -22.47 -5.56 9.75
N ASN A 4 -23.05 -4.35 9.66
CA ASN A 4 -23.80 -3.93 8.48
C ASN A 4 -22.86 -3.67 7.29
N LEU A 5 -21.70 -3.04 7.53
CA LEU A 5 -20.68 -2.82 6.50
C LEU A 5 -20.18 -4.15 5.93
N LYS A 6 -19.90 -5.13 6.80
CA LYS A 6 -19.48 -6.47 6.40
C LYS A 6 -20.56 -7.18 5.56
N LYS A 7 -21.81 -7.14 6.00
CA LYS A 7 -22.94 -7.71 5.24
C LYS A 7 -23.12 -7.01 3.88
N ALA A 8 -23.02 -5.69 3.83
CA ALA A 8 -23.08 -4.93 2.59
C ALA A 8 -21.96 -5.32 1.63
N ALA A 9 -20.75 -5.51 2.13
CA ALA A 9 -19.61 -5.96 1.32
C ALA A 9 -19.82 -7.37 0.76
N LEU A 10 -20.33 -8.32 1.57
CA LEU A 10 -20.67 -9.66 1.09
C LEU A 10 -21.76 -9.62 0.01
N ASN A 11 -22.79 -8.80 0.18
CA ASN A 11 -23.84 -8.62 -0.81
C ASN A 11 -23.32 -7.99 -2.11
N SER A 12 -22.37 -7.04 -2.03
CA SER A 12 -21.72 -6.44 -3.21
C SER A 12 -20.82 -7.43 -3.95
N LEU A 13 -20.26 -8.41 -3.25
CA LEU A 13 -19.40 -9.45 -3.82
C LEU A 13 -20.16 -10.68 -4.30
N ASP A 14 -21.46 -10.80 -3.97
CA ASP A 14 -22.27 -11.93 -4.38
C ASP A 14 -22.32 -12.03 -5.92
N GLY A 15 -22.02 -13.22 -6.45
CA GLY A 15 -21.81 -13.45 -7.88
C GLY A 15 -20.53 -12.84 -8.50
N LYS A 16 -19.75 -12.03 -7.77
CA LYS A 16 -18.52 -11.35 -8.24
C LYS A 16 -17.23 -11.80 -7.54
N TRP A 17 -17.29 -12.81 -6.68
CA TRP A 17 -16.13 -13.33 -5.93
C TRP A 17 -14.95 -13.75 -6.82
N GLY A 18 -15.21 -14.42 -7.95
CA GLY A 18 -14.15 -14.83 -8.87
C GLY A 18 -13.37 -13.63 -9.44
N VAL A 19 -14.10 -12.58 -9.83
CA VAL A 19 -13.52 -11.30 -10.29
C VAL A 19 -12.76 -10.63 -9.15
N GLY A 20 -13.34 -10.58 -7.95
CA GLY A 20 -12.71 -9.99 -6.76
C GLY A 20 -11.39 -10.67 -6.37
N ILE A 21 -11.33 -12.00 -6.45
CA ILE A 21 -10.11 -12.78 -6.21
C ILE A 21 -9.08 -12.50 -7.32
N GLY A 22 -9.49 -12.51 -8.59
CA GLY A 22 -8.60 -12.20 -9.72
C GLY A 22 -7.98 -10.80 -9.63
N VAL A 23 -8.80 -9.79 -9.32
CA VAL A 23 -8.34 -8.40 -9.12
C VAL A 23 -7.41 -8.31 -7.91
N SER A 24 -7.67 -9.07 -6.83
CA SER A 24 -6.79 -9.11 -5.66
C SER A 24 -5.46 -9.80 -5.94
N ALA A 25 -5.46 -10.85 -6.75
CA ALA A 25 -4.24 -11.50 -7.22
C ALA A 25 -3.40 -10.54 -8.07
N LEU A 26 -4.01 -9.82 -9.02
CA LEU A 26 -3.32 -8.82 -9.83
C LEU A 26 -2.75 -7.68 -8.97
N PHE A 27 -3.54 -7.18 -8.03
CA PHE A 27 -3.13 -6.15 -7.08
C PHE A 27 -1.94 -6.56 -6.21
N TYR A 28 -1.82 -7.84 -5.83
CA TYR A 28 -0.75 -8.32 -4.97
C TYR A 28 0.49 -8.78 -5.76
N PHE A 29 0.31 -9.67 -6.74
CA PHE A 29 1.44 -10.32 -7.42
C PHE A 29 2.12 -9.40 -8.41
N VAL A 30 1.39 -8.60 -9.18
CA VAL A 30 2.02 -7.80 -10.25
C VAL A 30 2.97 -6.75 -9.67
N PRO A 31 2.60 -5.93 -8.67
CA PRO A 31 3.54 -5.02 -8.01
C PRO A 31 4.71 -5.73 -7.36
N THR A 32 4.44 -6.82 -6.65
CA THR A 32 5.46 -7.55 -5.89
C THR A 32 6.49 -8.18 -6.83
N LEU A 33 6.06 -8.89 -7.86
CA LEU A 33 6.96 -9.53 -8.83
C LEU A 33 7.73 -8.51 -9.65
N SER A 34 7.09 -7.43 -10.12
CA SER A 34 7.78 -6.37 -10.86
C SER A 34 8.84 -5.67 -10.01
N ALA A 35 8.51 -5.27 -8.78
CA ALA A 35 9.47 -4.65 -7.87
C ALA A 35 10.59 -5.62 -7.46
N SER A 36 10.28 -6.90 -7.25
CA SER A 36 11.27 -7.92 -6.88
C SER A 36 12.24 -8.21 -8.03
N ALA A 37 11.76 -8.25 -9.28
CA ALA A 37 12.61 -8.37 -10.45
C ALA A 37 13.56 -7.18 -10.58
N ILE A 38 13.06 -5.95 -10.44
CA ILE A 38 13.89 -4.74 -10.47
C ILE A 38 14.92 -4.76 -9.34
N ALA A 39 14.50 -5.08 -8.12
CA ALA A 39 15.39 -5.19 -6.97
C ALA A 39 16.46 -6.25 -7.18
N PHE A 40 16.11 -7.42 -7.72
CA PHE A 40 17.06 -8.47 -8.04
C PHE A 40 18.17 -7.98 -8.98
N PHE A 41 17.81 -7.30 -10.07
CA PHE A 41 18.81 -6.72 -10.98
C PHE A 41 19.67 -5.64 -10.30
N MET A 42 19.06 -4.80 -9.46
CA MET A 42 19.80 -3.76 -8.73
C MET A 42 20.80 -4.36 -7.74
N TYR A 43 20.41 -5.39 -6.98
CA TYR A 43 21.31 -6.09 -6.07
C TYR A 43 22.36 -6.92 -6.82
N LEU A 44 22.01 -7.51 -7.97
CA LEU A 44 22.96 -8.19 -8.83
C LEU A 44 24.06 -7.24 -9.31
N ILE A 45 23.67 -6.06 -9.82
CA ILE A 45 24.63 -5.02 -10.24
C ILE A 45 25.50 -4.59 -9.05
N PHE A 46 24.90 -4.39 -7.88
CA PHE A 46 25.63 -4.03 -6.67
C PHE A 46 26.68 -5.08 -6.27
N VAL A 47 26.32 -6.37 -6.30
CA VAL A 47 27.25 -7.48 -6.00
C VAL A 47 28.35 -7.58 -7.07
N LEU A 48 28.01 -7.43 -8.35
CA LEU A 48 29.00 -7.43 -9.43
C LEU A 48 29.99 -6.26 -9.28
N PHE A 49 29.51 -5.09 -8.87
CA PHE A 49 30.36 -3.93 -8.61
C PHE A 49 31.36 -4.20 -7.48
N ILE A 50 30.93 -4.85 -6.39
CA ILE A 50 31.84 -5.29 -5.32
C ILE A 50 32.86 -6.31 -5.85
N GLY A 51 32.42 -7.25 -6.70
CA GLY A 51 33.32 -8.22 -7.33
C GLY A 51 34.38 -7.59 -8.23
N ILE A 52 34.05 -6.48 -8.91
CA ILE A 52 34.99 -5.70 -9.75
C ILE A 52 35.99 -4.92 -8.91
N ILE A 53 35.55 -4.30 -7.81
CA ILE A 53 36.43 -3.57 -6.88
C ILE A 53 37.44 -4.53 -6.25
N GLY A 54 37.06 -5.80 -6.06
CA GLY A 54 37.90 -6.82 -5.46
C GLY A 54 37.75 -6.86 -3.93
N PRO A 55 37.95 -8.04 -3.31
CA PRO A 55 37.83 -8.20 -1.87
C PRO A 55 38.91 -7.43 -1.11
N ASP A 56 40.04 -7.14 -1.74
CA ASP A 56 41.16 -6.36 -1.18
C ASP A 56 40.75 -4.95 -0.75
N ALA A 57 39.74 -4.34 -1.37
CA ALA A 57 39.17 -3.08 -0.90
C ALA A 57 38.43 -3.17 0.45
N LEU A 58 38.16 -4.39 0.94
CA LEU A 58 37.49 -4.64 2.22
C LEU A 58 38.46 -5.00 3.34
N PHE A 59 39.75 -5.17 3.03
CA PHE A 59 40.75 -5.59 4.00
C PHE A 59 41.89 -4.57 4.12
N ILE A 60 42.27 -4.28 5.35
CA ILE A 60 43.56 -3.66 5.69
C ILE A 60 44.53 -4.74 6.18
N TYR A 61 45.81 -4.57 5.88
CA TYR A 61 46.86 -5.51 6.30
C TYR A 61 47.61 -4.93 7.49
N SER A 62 47.66 -5.67 8.60
CA SER A 62 48.50 -5.28 9.74
C SER A 62 49.98 -5.48 9.40
N ILE A 63 50.89 -4.93 10.23
CA ILE A 63 52.34 -5.09 10.07
C ILE A 63 52.75 -6.58 10.05
N GLY A 64 51.94 -7.48 10.64
CA GLY A 64 52.13 -8.94 10.60
C GLY A 64 51.57 -9.65 9.36
N GLY A 65 51.08 -8.91 8.35
CA GLY A 65 50.59 -9.44 7.07
C GLY A 65 49.22 -10.12 7.12
N GLN A 66 48.56 -10.18 8.28
CA GLN A 66 47.23 -10.77 8.42
C GLN A 66 46.16 -9.81 7.92
N PRO A 67 45.24 -10.24 7.01
CA PRO A 67 44.14 -9.40 6.54
C PRO A 67 43.12 -9.19 7.66
N GLN A 68 42.74 -7.94 7.90
CA GLN A 68 41.69 -7.53 8.82
C GLN A 68 40.63 -6.75 8.06
N VAL A 69 39.34 -6.99 8.36
CA VAL A 69 38.26 -6.24 7.69
C VAL A 69 38.40 -4.77 8.05
N ASP A 70 38.42 -3.90 7.04
CA ASP A 70 38.39 -2.45 7.23
C ASP A 70 37.00 -2.05 7.78
N PRO A 71 36.91 -1.52 9.02
CA PRO A 71 35.64 -1.08 9.57
C PRO A 71 34.98 0.03 8.75
N VAL A 72 35.77 0.87 8.06
CA VAL A 72 35.27 1.97 7.23
C VAL A 72 34.64 1.42 5.95
N ALA A 73 35.36 0.57 5.22
CA ALA A 73 34.82 -0.10 4.03
C ALA A 73 33.55 -0.90 4.35
N LEU A 74 33.54 -1.62 5.48
CA LEU A 74 32.35 -2.35 5.94
C LEU A 74 31.16 -1.42 6.21
N ALA A 75 31.38 -0.30 6.90
CA ALA A 75 30.32 0.68 7.15
C ALA A 75 29.77 1.28 5.84
N VAL A 76 30.65 1.61 4.88
CA VAL A 76 30.25 2.14 3.56
C VAL A 76 29.43 1.11 2.78
N LEU A 77 29.80 -0.17 2.81
CA LEU A 77 29.03 -1.24 2.18
C LEU A 77 27.64 -1.38 2.80
N ILE A 78 27.54 -1.40 4.12
CA ILE A 78 26.27 -1.49 4.84
C ILE A 78 25.38 -0.30 4.49
N LEU A 79 25.92 0.92 4.52
CA LEU A 79 25.17 2.13 4.16
C LEU A 79 24.72 2.11 2.70
N SER A 80 25.57 1.64 1.78
CA SER A 80 25.22 1.52 0.36
C SER A 80 24.11 0.49 0.14
N TYR A 81 24.18 -0.66 0.82
CA TYR A 81 23.15 -1.70 0.77
C TYR A 81 21.80 -1.19 1.33
N ILE A 82 21.82 -0.49 2.46
CA ILE A 82 20.63 0.15 3.04
C ILE A 82 20.06 1.21 2.08
N GLY A 83 20.92 2.04 1.50
CA GLY A 83 20.54 3.06 0.52
C GLY A 83 19.84 2.44 -0.69
N LEU A 84 20.40 1.35 -1.22
CA LEU A 84 19.82 0.59 -2.33
C LEU A 84 18.44 0.02 -1.96
N GLY A 85 18.30 -0.53 -0.75
CA GLY A 85 17.01 -0.97 -0.20
C GLY A 85 15.99 0.16 -0.13
N GLY A 86 16.41 1.36 0.26
CA GLY A 86 15.58 2.57 0.24
C GLY A 86 15.08 2.92 -1.16
N VAL A 87 15.95 2.85 -2.18
CA VAL A 87 15.55 3.08 -3.58
C VAL A 87 14.53 2.02 -4.04
N CYS A 88 14.78 0.75 -3.76
CA CYS A 88 13.85 -0.34 -4.05
C CYS A 88 12.48 -0.13 -3.39
N PHE A 89 12.46 0.34 -2.13
CA PHE A 89 11.23 0.67 -1.41
C PHE A 89 10.44 1.81 -2.09
N LEU A 90 11.12 2.84 -2.58
CA LEU A 90 10.47 3.94 -3.30
C LEU A 90 9.88 3.45 -4.65
N ILE A 91 10.62 2.62 -5.39
CA ILE A 91 10.14 2.01 -6.64
C ILE A 91 8.89 1.18 -6.37
N TYR A 92 8.93 0.30 -5.37
CA TYR A 92 7.77 -0.49 -4.96
C TYR A 92 6.58 0.41 -4.61
N SER A 93 6.79 1.47 -3.83
CA SER A 93 5.74 2.41 -3.42
C SER A 93 5.05 3.10 -4.60
N VAL A 94 5.81 3.41 -5.65
CA VAL A 94 5.29 4.01 -6.89
C VAL A 94 4.42 3.01 -7.65
N ILE A 95 4.92 1.79 -7.87
CA ILE A 95 4.17 0.73 -8.57
C ILE A 95 2.90 0.39 -7.78
N GLN A 96 3.04 0.17 -6.47
CA GLN A 96 1.94 -0.13 -5.57
C GLN A 96 0.91 1.00 -5.52
N GLY A 97 1.32 2.26 -5.67
CA GLY A 97 0.41 3.40 -5.74
C GLY A 97 -0.53 3.37 -6.95
N ILE A 98 -0.04 2.91 -8.10
CA ILE A 98 -0.87 2.75 -9.31
C ILE A 98 -1.94 1.68 -9.08
N PHE A 99 -1.56 0.54 -8.50
CA PHE A 99 -2.48 -0.57 -8.22
C PHE A 99 -3.48 -0.25 -7.10
N ASN A 100 -3.09 0.50 -6.06
CA ASN A 100 -4.02 0.98 -5.05
C ASN A 100 -5.13 1.85 -5.64
N TYR A 101 -4.79 2.70 -6.61
CA TYR A 101 -5.78 3.50 -7.33
C TYR A 101 -6.77 2.61 -8.07
N GLY A 102 -6.29 1.67 -8.91
CA GLY A 102 -7.18 0.78 -9.66
C GLY A 102 -8.02 -0.14 -8.77
N TYR A 103 -7.43 -0.65 -7.69
CA TYR A 103 -8.15 -1.48 -6.72
C TYR A 103 -9.24 -0.69 -5.98
N SER A 104 -9.00 0.60 -5.71
CA SER A 104 -10.01 1.51 -5.15
C SER A 104 -11.16 1.79 -6.14
N VAL A 105 -10.88 1.89 -7.45
CA VAL A 105 -11.93 1.97 -8.48
C VAL A 105 -12.80 0.72 -8.44
N PHE A 106 -12.18 -0.46 -8.47
CA PHE A 106 -12.88 -1.74 -8.44
C PHE A 106 -13.79 -1.89 -7.20
N THR A 107 -13.27 -1.64 -6.00
CA THR A 107 -14.06 -1.79 -4.76
C THR A 107 -15.11 -0.70 -4.60
N LEU A 108 -14.92 0.48 -5.20
CA LEU A 108 -15.93 1.53 -5.24
C LEU A 108 -17.08 1.15 -6.18
N HIS A 109 -16.80 0.63 -7.38
CA HIS A 109 -17.83 0.09 -8.29
C HIS A 109 -18.63 -1.02 -7.59
N LEU A 110 -17.97 -1.95 -6.89
CA LEU A 110 -18.66 -2.97 -6.09
C LEU A 110 -19.55 -2.36 -5.00
N GLY A 111 -19.04 -1.36 -4.28
CA GLY A 111 -19.77 -0.67 -3.21
C GLY A 111 -21.02 0.07 -3.72
N LYS A 112 -20.91 0.71 -4.89
CA LYS A 112 -21.98 1.44 -5.57
C LYS A 112 -22.93 0.55 -6.37
N LYS A 113 -22.65 -0.77 -6.46
CA LYS A 113 -23.35 -1.73 -7.33
C LYS A 113 -23.28 -1.37 -8.81
N GLU A 114 -22.19 -0.76 -9.23
CA GLU A 114 -21.86 -0.50 -10.62
C GLU A 114 -21.20 -1.74 -11.25
N ASP A 115 -20.95 -1.68 -12.55
CA ASP A 115 -20.26 -2.77 -13.23
C ASP A 115 -18.77 -2.78 -12.84
N ALA A 116 -18.33 -3.90 -12.25
CA ALA A 116 -17.03 -4.00 -11.60
C ALA A 116 -16.25 -5.11 -12.30
N ASN A 117 -15.20 -4.71 -13.02
CA ASN A 117 -14.50 -5.56 -13.97
C ASN A 117 -13.02 -5.70 -13.59
N VAL A 118 -12.36 -6.72 -14.14
CA VAL A 118 -10.93 -6.93 -13.90
C VAL A 118 -10.11 -5.73 -14.38
N ASP A 119 -10.54 -5.08 -15.47
CA ASP A 119 -9.90 -3.91 -16.06
C ASP A 119 -9.81 -2.70 -15.11
N ASP A 120 -10.66 -2.64 -14.08
CA ASP A 120 -10.65 -1.56 -13.10
C ASP A 120 -9.32 -1.47 -12.36
N VAL A 121 -8.66 -2.61 -12.11
CA VAL A 121 -7.34 -2.65 -11.44
C VAL A 121 -6.26 -1.92 -12.25
N PHE A 122 -6.43 -1.83 -13.56
CA PHE A 122 -5.51 -1.13 -14.46
C PHE A 122 -5.88 0.34 -14.68
N SER A 123 -6.96 0.84 -14.05
CA SER A 123 -7.39 2.23 -14.20
C SER A 123 -6.36 3.26 -13.70
N GLY A 124 -5.44 2.86 -12.84
CA GLY A 124 -4.29 3.67 -12.44
C GLY A 124 -3.30 3.93 -13.57
N PHE A 125 -3.16 3.01 -14.54
CA PHE A 125 -2.23 3.15 -15.67
C PHE A 125 -2.73 4.07 -16.78
N LYS A 126 -4.00 4.47 -16.75
CA LYS A 126 -4.56 5.41 -17.73
C LYS A 126 -3.79 6.74 -17.66
N LYS A 127 -3.43 7.31 -18.82
CA LYS A 127 -2.56 8.50 -18.96
C LYS A 127 -2.95 9.67 -18.02
N LYS A 128 -4.26 9.89 -17.84
CA LYS A 128 -4.80 10.94 -16.96
C LYS A 128 -4.57 10.70 -15.46
N ASN A 129 -4.44 9.45 -15.03
CA ASN A 129 -4.39 9.05 -13.62
C ASN A 129 -2.98 8.67 -13.17
N VAL A 130 -2.15 8.11 -14.06
CA VAL A 130 -0.87 7.47 -13.70
C VAL A 130 0.03 8.35 -12.84
N PHE A 131 0.25 9.60 -13.23
CA PHE A 131 1.06 10.54 -12.45
C PHE A 131 0.46 10.86 -11.07
N LYS A 132 -0.88 10.96 -10.98
CA LYS A 132 -1.56 11.25 -9.72
C LYS A 132 -1.52 10.06 -8.78
N SER A 133 -1.77 8.86 -9.29
CA SER A 133 -1.71 7.60 -8.53
C SER A 133 -0.29 7.32 -8.02
N MET A 134 0.73 7.48 -8.88
CA MET A 134 2.14 7.35 -8.49
C MET A 134 2.53 8.37 -7.41
N LYS A 135 2.16 9.65 -7.61
CA LYS A 135 2.48 10.72 -6.66
C LYS A 135 1.80 10.49 -5.31
N LEU A 136 0.56 10.00 -5.29
CA LEU A 136 -0.15 9.69 -4.06
C LEU A 136 0.50 8.52 -3.31
N GLY A 137 0.87 7.44 -4.01
CA GLY A 137 1.58 6.31 -3.42
C GLY A 137 2.92 6.71 -2.81
N LEU A 138 3.73 7.47 -3.57
CA LEU A 138 5.01 7.99 -3.10
C LEU A 138 4.84 8.91 -1.88
N LEU A 139 3.88 9.83 -1.92
CA LEU A 139 3.64 10.78 -0.83
C LEU A 139 3.17 10.08 0.45
N GLN A 140 2.28 9.08 0.32
CA GLN A 140 1.87 8.25 1.45
C GLN A 140 3.05 7.47 2.02
N ALA A 141 3.87 6.84 1.17
CA ALA A 141 5.03 6.07 1.63
C ALA A 141 6.02 6.94 2.41
N ILE A 142 6.38 8.12 1.88
CA ILE A 142 7.28 9.06 2.55
C ILE A 142 6.69 9.51 3.87
N PHE A 143 5.43 9.95 3.90
CA PHE A 143 4.85 10.43 5.15
C PHE A 143 4.71 9.32 6.19
N LEU A 144 4.24 8.13 5.81
CA LEU A 144 4.11 7.00 6.74
C LEU A 144 5.48 6.56 7.26
N PHE A 145 6.50 6.53 6.40
CA PHE A 145 7.87 6.25 6.82
C PHE A 145 8.37 7.28 7.86
N LEU A 146 8.23 8.58 7.57
CA LEU A 146 8.61 9.66 8.50
C LEU A 146 7.86 9.57 9.84
N TRP A 147 6.56 9.27 9.82
CA TRP A 147 5.79 9.10 11.04
C TRP A 147 6.19 7.85 11.82
N SER A 148 6.52 6.75 11.14
CA SER A 148 7.00 5.52 11.76
C SER A 148 8.40 5.65 12.37
N LEU A 149 9.25 6.51 11.80
CA LEU A 149 10.57 6.80 12.33
C LEU A 149 10.50 7.59 13.64
N LEU A 150 9.50 8.46 13.78
CA LEU A 150 9.31 9.24 15.01
C LEU A 150 8.84 8.33 16.15
N LEU A 151 7.72 7.61 15.95
CA LEU A 151 7.15 6.64 16.90
C LEU A 151 6.16 5.70 16.18
N ILE A 152 5.99 4.47 16.69
CA ILE A 152 5.06 3.48 16.09
C ILE A 152 3.60 3.96 16.14
N VAL A 153 3.15 4.47 17.29
CA VAL A 153 1.75 4.88 17.52
C VAL A 153 1.27 5.98 16.56
N PRO A 154 1.97 7.13 16.38
CA PRO A 154 1.54 8.14 15.41
C PRO A 154 1.60 7.64 13.97
N GLY A 155 2.52 6.72 13.63
CA GLY A 155 2.54 6.03 12.34
C GLY A 155 1.20 5.33 12.04
N ILE A 156 0.71 4.53 12.99
CA ILE A 156 -0.58 3.83 12.87
C ILE A 156 -1.75 4.84 12.74
N ILE A 157 -1.77 5.89 13.55
CA ILE A 157 -2.83 6.92 13.48
C ILE A 157 -2.84 7.60 12.10
N LYS A 158 -1.66 7.87 11.52
CA LYS A 158 -1.53 8.50 10.20
C LYS A 158 -1.90 7.56 9.07
N TYR A 159 -1.59 6.27 9.19
CA TYR A 159 -2.09 5.24 8.27
C TYR A 159 -3.61 5.30 8.12
N PHE A 160 -4.35 5.26 9.24
CA PHE A 160 -5.81 5.39 9.20
C PHE A 160 -6.27 6.76 8.71
N SER A 161 -5.51 7.83 8.99
CA SER A 161 -5.84 9.18 8.52
C SER A 161 -5.74 9.35 7.01
N TYR A 162 -4.96 8.51 6.32
CA TYR A 162 -4.72 8.57 4.87
C TYR A 162 -5.44 7.47 4.09
N SER A 163 -6.09 6.53 4.78
CA SER A 163 -6.75 5.35 4.22
C SER A 163 -7.81 5.63 3.14
N MET A 164 -8.40 6.84 3.12
CA MET A 164 -9.45 7.21 2.16
C MET A 164 -8.93 7.99 0.95
N SER A 165 -7.64 8.28 0.88
CA SER A 165 -7.09 9.21 -0.13
C SER A 165 -7.27 8.70 -1.56
N TYR A 166 -7.17 7.39 -1.80
CA TYR A 166 -7.37 6.83 -3.14
C TYR A 166 -8.83 6.91 -3.58
N TYR A 167 -9.78 6.59 -2.69
CA TYR A 167 -11.20 6.74 -2.98
C TYR A 167 -11.56 8.20 -3.33
N ILE A 168 -11.04 9.16 -2.54
CA ILE A 168 -11.24 10.59 -2.81
C ILE A 168 -10.67 10.98 -4.17
N LEU A 169 -9.46 10.51 -4.51
CA LEU A 169 -8.82 10.83 -5.78
C LEU A 169 -9.57 10.22 -6.98
N VAL A 170 -10.19 9.04 -6.80
CA VAL A 170 -11.04 8.40 -7.81
C VAL A 170 -12.31 9.22 -8.06
N GLU A 171 -12.97 9.69 -6.99
CA GLU A 171 -14.21 10.48 -7.11
C GLU A 171 -13.98 11.94 -7.47
N ASN A 172 -12.79 12.48 -7.21
CA ASN A 172 -12.42 13.85 -7.53
C ASN A 172 -11.19 13.85 -8.46
N PRO A 173 -11.36 13.53 -9.76
CA PRO A 173 -10.25 13.42 -10.69
C PRO A 173 -9.44 14.69 -10.85
N ASP A 174 -10.00 15.86 -10.51
CA ASP A 174 -9.32 17.15 -10.58
C ASP A 174 -8.32 17.36 -9.45
N TYR A 175 -8.48 16.67 -8.32
CA TYR A 175 -7.59 16.81 -7.18
C TYR A 175 -6.16 16.37 -7.51
N THR A 176 -5.21 17.03 -6.85
CA THR A 176 -3.82 16.60 -6.73
C THR A 176 -3.69 15.55 -5.62
N ALA A 177 -2.60 14.79 -5.65
CA ALA A 177 -2.29 13.81 -4.60
C ALA A 177 -2.29 14.41 -3.17
N SER A 178 -1.78 15.64 -3.02
CA SER A 178 -1.75 16.34 -1.73
C SER A 178 -3.14 16.77 -1.26
N GLU A 179 -4.00 17.18 -2.18
CA GLU A 179 -5.40 17.54 -1.89
C GLU A 179 -6.19 16.33 -1.45
N ALA A 180 -6.07 15.21 -2.16
CA ALA A 180 -6.69 13.95 -1.77
C ALA A 180 -6.24 13.49 -0.36
N LEU A 181 -4.95 13.66 -0.02
CA LEU A 181 -4.42 13.35 1.31
C LEU A 181 -4.95 14.30 2.40
N ARG A 182 -5.07 15.59 2.09
CA ARG A 182 -5.63 16.60 2.99
C ARG A 182 -7.09 16.31 3.27
N GLU A 183 -7.83 15.95 2.23
CA GLU A 183 -9.23 15.63 2.32
C GLU A 183 -9.48 14.33 3.09
N SER A 184 -8.66 13.30 2.86
CA SER A 184 -8.72 12.06 3.64
C SER A 184 -8.54 12.34 5.14
N LYS A 185 -7.58 13.19 5.52
CA LYS A 185 -7.41 13.61 6.91
C LYS A 185 -8.64 14.31 7.48
N ARG A 186 -9.31 15.13 6.67
CA ARG A 186 -10.50 15.90 7.07
C ARG A 186 -11.67 14.97 7.36
N ILE A 187 -12.05 14.12 6.41
CA ILE A 187 -13.19 13.20 6.55
C ILE A 187 -12.94 12.10 7.59
N MET A 188 -11.68 11.75 7.84
CA MET A 188 -11.31 10.77 8.85
C MET A 188 -11.26 11.34 10.28
N LYS A 189 -11.42 12.66 10.49
CA LYS A 189 -11.42 13.26 11.83
C LYS A 189 -12.58 12.70 12.65
N GLY A 190 -12.27 12.07 13.79
CA GLY A 190 -13.26 11.39 14.64
C GLY A 190 -13.71 10.00 14.15
N GLN A 191 -13.25 9.54 12.98
CA GLN A 191 -13.65 8.25 12.39
C GLN A 191 -12.51 7.22 12.36
N LYS A 192 -11.28 7.62 12.68
CA LYS A 192 -10.08 6.74 12.72
C LYS A 192 -10.27 5.54 13.63
N LEU A 193 -10.84 5.75 14.83
CA LEU A 193 -11.08 4.66 15.77
C LEU A 193 -12.09 3.64 15.22
N LYS A 194 -13.11 4.09 14.47
CA LYS A 194 -14.08 3.19 13.85
C LYS A 194 -13.42 2.32 12.78
N LEU A 195 -12.53 2.90 11.97
CA LEU A 195 -11.76 2.14 10.98
C LEU A 195 -10.75 1.20 11.66
N PHE A 196 -10.16 1.60 12.78
CA PHE A 196 -9.30 0.73 13.58
C PHE A 196 -10.06 -0.47 14.14
N VAL A 197 -11.25 -0.27 14.72
CA VAL A 197 -12.10 -1.37 15.21
C VAL A 197 -12.59 -2.24 14.04
N LEU A 198 -12.87 -1.65 12.88
CA LEU A 198 -13.16 -2.41 11.67
C LEU A 198 -11.99 -3.32 11.30
N TRP A 199 -10.77 -2.79 11.28
CA TRP A 199 -9.55 -3.56 11.02
C TRP A 199 -9.34 -4.68 12.07
N LEU A 200 -9.51 -4.39 13.36
CA LEU A 200 -9.46 -5.39 14.43
C LEU A 200 -10.50 -6.49 14.24
N SER A 201 -11.68 -6.17 13.71
CA SER A 201 -12.71 -7.19 13.44
C SER A 201 -12.33 -8.15 12.29
N PHE A 202 -11.25 -7.86 11.55
CA PHE A 202 -10.67 -8.74 10.53
C PHE A 202 -9.37 -9.41 11.00
N ILE A 203 -8.89 -9.13 12.23
CA ILE A 203 -7.61 -9.66 12.70
C ILE A 203 -7.56 -11.19 12.68
N GLY A 204 -8.66 -11.86 13.03
CA GLY A 204 -8.75 -13.33 12.96
C GLY A 204 -8.57 -13.87 11.54
N TRP A 205 -9.13 -13.18 10.54
CA TRP A 205 -8.93 -13.53 9.13
C TRP A 205 -7.49 -13.28 8.70
N PHE A 206 -6.88 -12.17 9.11
CA PHE A 206 -5.48 -11.89 8.80
C PHE A 206 -4.51 -12.88 9.44
N LEU A 207 -4.77 -13.30 10.69
CA LEU A 207 -3.99 -14.35 11.36
C LEU A 207 -4.15 -15.70 10.68
N LEU A 208 -5.37 -16.06 10.27
CA LEU A 208 -5.61 -17.29 9.52
C LEU A 208 -4.91 -17.27 8.16
N ALA A 209 -5.00 -16.15 7.43
CA ALA A 209 -4.26 -15.96 6.18
C ALA A 209 -2.76 -16.01 6.39
N ALA A 210 -2.23 -15.44 7.47
CA ALA A 210 -0.80 -15.51 7.77
C ALA A 210 -0.37 -16.96 8.05
N PHE A 211 -1.15 -17.70 8.87
CA PHE A 211 -0.85 -19.09 9.22
C PHE A 211 -0.87 -20.01 7.99
N ILE A 212 -1.91 -19.93 7.15
CA ILE A 212 -1.98 -20.70 5.90
C ILE A 212 -0.96 -20.18 4.88
N GLY A 213 -0.71 -18.87 4.88
CA GLY A 213 0.21 -18.17 4.00
C GLY A 213 1.66 -18.63 4.14
N MET A 214 2.08 -19.02 5.35
CA MET A 214 3.40 -19.62 5.60
C MET A 214 3.64 -20.87 4.75
N PHE A 215 2.60 -21.63 4.44
CA PHE A 215 2.69 -22.84 3.63
C PHE A 215 2.34 -22.64 2.15
N THR A 216 1.80 -21.47 1.78
CA THR A 216 1.20 -21.22 0.46
C THR A 216 1.74 -19.96 -0.22
N PHE A 217 2.96 -19.52 0.12
CA PHE A 217 3.56 -18.29 -0.44
C PHE A 217 2.64 -17.06 -0.32
N ASN A 218 1.94 -16.91 0.82
CA ASN A 218 0.99 -15.83 1.08
C ASN A 218 -0.24 -15.77 0.15
N LEU A 219 -0.58 -16.84 -0.59
CA LEU A 219 -1.78 -16.87 -1.43
C LEU A 219 -3.07 -16.62 -0.65
N SER A 220 -3.12 -16.98 0.64
CA SER A 220 -4.32 -16.87 1.46
C SER A 220 -4.91 -15.45 1.55
N PHE A 221 -4.06 -14.42 1.41
CA PHE A 221 -4.51 -13.03 1.46
C PHE A 221 -5.40 -12.62 0.28
N ILE A 222 -5.28 -13.27 -0.89
CA ILE A 222 -6.06 -12.92 -2.10
C ILE A 222 -7.56 -13.18 -1.92
N PHE A 223 -7.93 -14.13 -1.05
CA PHE A 223 -9.32 -14.47 -0.76
C PHE A 223 -9.97 -13.51 0.23
N ILE A 224 -9.18 -12.95 1.15
CA ILE A 224 -9.66 -12.04 2.19
C ILE A 224 -9.69 -10.60 1.70
N SER A 225 -8.77 -10.25 0.80
CA SER A 225 -8.64 -8.91 0.23
C SER A 225 -9.94 -8.34 -0.36
N PRO A 226 -10.71 -9.02 -1.24
CA PRO A 226 -11.91 -8.43 -1.83
C PRO A 226 -12.96 -8.15 -0.75
N TYR A 227 -13.10 -9.03 0.25
CA TYR A 227 -14.03 -8.83 1.35
C TYR A 227 -13.64 -7.66 2.25
N TYR A 228 -12.38 -7.60 2.68
CA TYR A 228 -11.88 -6.52 3.53
C TYR A 228 -12.00 -5.17 2.82
N ASN A 229 -11.49 -5.05 1.60
CA ASN A 229 -11.43 -3.77 0.91
C ASN A 229 -12.80 -3.30 0.40
N THR A 230 -13.71 -4.19 0.03
CA THR A 230 -15.10 -3.80 -0.24
C THR A 230 -15.81 -3.35 1.05
N THR A 231 -15.44 -3.90 2.20
CA THR A 231 -15.94 -3.38 3.49
C THR A 231 -15.40 -1.98 3.78
N VAL A 232 -14.15 -1.70 3.42
CA VAL A 232 -13.54 -0.37 3.53
C VAL A 232 -14.16 0.61 2.54
N SER A 233 -14.52 0.20 1.32
CA SER A 233 -15.22 1.06 0.36
C SER A 233 -16.64 1.41 0.84
N HIS A 234 -17.38 0.46 1.43
CA HIS A 234 -18.65 0.76 2.10
C HIS A 234 -18.47 1.71 3.29
N PHE A 235 -17.40 1.57 4.07
CA PHE A 235 -17.07 2.52 5.13
C PHE A 235 -16.84 3.93 4.57
N TYR A 236 -16.13 4.04 3.44
CA TYR A 236 -15.92 5.31 2.74
C TYR A 236 -17.24 5.95 2.27
N LEU A 237 -18.11 5.18 1.61
CA LEU A 237 -19.44 5.67 1.17
C LEU A 237 -20.28 6.17 2.36
N ASP A 238 -20.22 5.47 3.50
CA ASP A 238 -20.86 5.87 4.75
C ASP A 238 -20.29 7.17 5.34
N LEU A 239 -19.03 7.51 5.07
CA LEU A 239 -18.41 8.77 5.49
C LEU A 239 -18.92 9.94 4.66
N ILE A 240 -18.88 9.80 3.33
CA ILE A 240 -19.34 10.84 2.40
C ILE A 240 -20.81 11.15 2.65
N LYS A 241 -21.66 10.12 2.76
CA LYS A 241 -23.09 10.30 3.07
C LYS A 241 -23.33 11.09 4.37
N LYS A 242 -22.52 10.86 5.42
CA LYS A 242 -22.64 11.61 6.67
C LYS A 242 -22.21 13.06 6.53
N GLN A 243 -21.21 13.32 5.70
CA GLN A 243 -20.75 14.66 5.43
C GLN A 243 -21.81 15.46 4.68
N ASP A 244 -22.38 14.89 3.62
CA ASP A 244 -23.43 15.55 2.81
C ASP A 244 -24.64 15.94 3.67
N ILE A 245 -25.05 15.04 4.58
CA ILE A 245 -26.13 15.33 5.55
C ILE A 245 -25.74 16.43 6.53
N GLY A 246 -24.46 16.49 6.93
CA GLY A 246 -23.95 17.53 7.82
C GLY A 246 -23.94 18.90 7.15
N GLU A 247 -23.49 18.98 5.90
CA GLU A 247 -23.44 20.21 5.11
C GLU A 247 -24.86 20.72 4.81
N ALA A 248 -25.77 19.83 4.43
CA ALA A 248 -27.18 20.17 4.20
C ALA A 248 -27.88 20.76 5.45
N LYS A 249 -27.49 20.34 6.65
CA LYS A 249 -28.02 20.89 7.91
C LYS A 249 -27.45 22.24 8.30
N ILE A 250 -26.29 22.63 7.78
CA ILE A 250 -25.65 23.92 8.05
C ILE A 250 -26.15 24.99 7.06
N SER A 251 -26.63 24.56 5.88
CA SER A 251 -27.20 25.43 4.85
C SER A 251 -28.69 25.78 5.03
N ILE A 252 -29.35 25.27 6.08
CA ILE A 252 -30.74 25.56 6.46
C ILE A 252 -30.73 26.39 7.74
#